data_AF-A0A2V8PP02-F1
#
_entry.id   AF-A0A2V8PP02-F1
#
_cell.length_a   1.000
_cell.length_b   1.000
_cell.length_c   1.000
_cell.angle_alpha   90.00
_cell.angle_beta   90.00
_cell.angle_gamma   90.00
#
_symmetry.space_group_name_H-M   'P 1'
#
loop_
_entity.id
_entity.type
_entity.pdbx_description
1 polymer ?
#
loop_
_entity_poly.entity_id
_entity_poly.type
_entity_poly.pdbx_seq_one_letter_code
_entity_poly.pdbx_strand_id
1 'polypeptide(L)'
;MRSAAFLLLLIVGGYTFGQGTKKSDPCANAQTQAEMNDCAGKEYKTADAVLNQIYRQLVAMLDDEEKAQLKEAQTAWLRYRDLNCDFVADQYKGGTIRPMIHGLCLADVTKNRTAELRNQIKDRNQ
;
A
#
# COMPACT_ATOMS: atom_id res chain seq x y z
N MET A 1 19.31 58.01 -28.37
CA MET A 1 18.14 57.13 -28.47
C MET A 1 18.58 55.68 -28.31
N ARG A 2 18.38 55.08 -27.13
CA ARG A 2 18.35 53.63 -26.91
C ARG A 2 17.45 53.36 -25.71
N SER A 3 16.15 53.30 -25.97
CA SER A 3 15.17 52.84 -24.98
C SER A 3 15.33 51.33 -24.81
N ALA A 4 15.75 50.89 -23.62
CA ALA A 4 15.70 49.49 -23.23
C ALA A 4 14.38 49.25 -22.49
N ALA A 5 13.37 48.76 -23.19
CA ALA A 5 12.15 48.26 -22.59
C ALA A 5 12.38 46.79 -22.20
N PHE A 6 12.64 46.54 -20.91
CA PHE A 6 12.60 45.20 -20.34
C PHE A 6 11.13 44.78 -20.20
N LEU A 7 10.65 43.90 -21.09
CA LEU A 7 9.38 43.21 -20.90
C LEU A 7 9.51 42.22 -19.73
N LEU A 8 8.86 42.52 -18.60
CA LEU A 8 8.57 41.55 -17.56
C LEU A 8 7.47 40.59 -18.05
N LEU A 9 7.83 39.39 -18.47
CA LEU A 9 6.90 38.28 -18.69
C LEU A 9 6.63 37.58 -17.35
N LEU A 10 5.53 37.95 -16.69
CA LEU A 10 4.97 37.21 -15.57
C LEU A 10 4.23 35.97 -16.11
N ILE A 11 4.95 34.84 -16.22
CA ILE A 11 4.30 33.55 -16.47
C ILE A 11 3.70 33.08 -15.13
N VAL A 12 2.45 33.47 -14.87
CA VAL A 12 1.63 32.83 -13.84
C VAL A 12 1.22 31.47 -14.39
N GLY A 13 2.10 30.48 -14.25
CA GLY A 13 1.79 29.09 -14.55
C GLY A 13 0.68 28.64 -13.60
N GLY A 14 -0.53 28.49 -14.14
CA GLY A 14 -1.67 27.98 -13.39
C GLY A 14 -1.37 26.57 -12.90
N TYR A 15 -1.26 26.41 -11.59
CA TYR A 15 -1.27 25.11 -10.94
C TYR A 15 -2.67 24.53 -11.12
N THR A 16 -2.86 23.69 -12.14
CA THR A 16 -4.02 22.81 -12.18
C THR A 16 -3.84 21.78 -11.07
N PHE A 17 -4.49 22.01 -9.93
CA PHE A 17 -4.69 20.97 -8.92
C PHE A 17 -5.49 19.84 -9.58
N GLY A 18 -4.79 18.80 -10.01
CA GLY A 18 -5.43 17.55 -10.41
C GLY A 18 -6.21 17.02 -9.23
N GLN A 19 -7.54 16.96 -9.35
CA GLN A 19 -8.38 16.29 -8.37
C GLN A 19 -8.08 14.80 -8.45
N GLY A 20 -7.24 14.31 -7.55
CA GLY A 20 -7.07 12.88 -7.33
C GLY A 20 -8.43 12.29 -6.96
N THR A 21 -8.87 11.28 -7.70
CA THR A 21 -10.09 10.55 -7.38
C THR A 21 -9.89 9.90 -6.00
N LYS A 22 -10.57 10.43 -4.97
CA LYS A 22 -10.66 9.73 -3.68
C LYS A 22 -11.29 8.37 -3.96
N LYS A 23 -10.48 7.32 -3.91
CA LYS A 23 -10.98 5.94 -3.94
C LYS A 23 -12.00 5.84 -2.80
N SER A 24 -13.25 5.47 -3.11
CA SER A 24 -14.29 5.32 -2.10
C SER A 24 -13.78 4.33 -1.05
N ASP A 25 -13.77 4.74 0.21
CA ASP A 25 -13.44 3.84 1.31
C ASP A 25 -14.45 2.68 1.27
N PRO A 26 -14.01 1.43 1.01
CA PRO A 26 -14.92 0.28 0.96
C PRO A 26 -15.65 0.04 2.28
N CYS A 27 -15.22 0.68 3.37
CA CYS A 27 -15.82 0.65 4.70
C CYS A 27 -16.68 1.86 5.03
N ALA A 28 -16.85 2.83 4.11
CA ALA A 28 -17.57 4.08 4.37
C ALA A 28 -19.03 3.90 4.82
N ASN A 29 -19.65 2.77 4.52
CA ASN A 29 -21.05 2.49 4.84
C ASN A 29 -21.22 1.64 6.12
N ALA A 30 -20.15 1.19 6.78
CA ALA A 30 -20.26 0.41 8.01
C ALA A 30 -20.85 1.27 9.14
N GLN A 31 -21.92 0.78 9.78
CA GLN A 31 -22.65 1.49 10.84
C GLN A 31 -22.35 0.92 12.23
N THR A 32 -21.94 -0.34 12.31
CA THR A 32 -21.59 -0.99 13.57
C THR A 32 -20.11 -1.35 13.63
N GLN A 33 -19.54 -1.46 14.84
CA GLN A 33 -18.15 -1.90 15.01
C GLN A 33 -17.91 -3.30 14.43
N ALA A 34 -18.93 -4.18 14.45
CA ALA A 34 -18.84 -5.49 13.82
C ALA A 34 -18.69 -5.37 12.30
N GLU A 35 -19.49 -4.53 11.65
CA GLU A 35 -19.38 -4.26 10.21
C GLU A 35 -18.04 -3.59 9.85
N MET A 36 -17.54 -2.69 10.70
CA MET A 36 -16.23 -2.07 10.52
C MET A 36 -15.10 -3.10 10.62
N ASN A 37 -15.16 -4.01 11.60
CA ASN A 37 -14.21 -5.11 11.77
C ASN A 37 -14.22 -6.03 10.53
N ASP A 38 -15.41 -6.41 10.05
CA ASP A 38 -15.57 -7.23 8.85
C ASP A 38 -15.02 -6.55 7.61
N CYS A 39 -15.24 -5.24 7.48
CA CYS A 39 -14.74 -4.49 6.35
C CYS A 39 -13.21 -4.42 6.33
N ALA A 40 -12.57 -4.11 7.47
CA ALA A 40 -11.11 -4.15 7.58
C ALA A 40 -10.54 -5.53 7.22
N GLY A 41 -11.22 -6.61 7.63
CA GLY A 41 -10.86 -7.97 7.24
C GLY A 41 -10.98 -8.23 5.73
N LYS A 42 -12.03 -7.72 5.06
CA LYS A 42 -12.20 -7.82 3.60
C LYS A 42 -11.14 -7.01 2.86
N GLU A 43 -10.78 -5.84 3.38
CA GLU A 43 -9.73 -5.01 2.81
C GLU A 43 -8.38 -5.74 2.85
N TYR A 44 -8.03 -6.34 3.99
CA TYR A 44 -6.83 -7.17 4.09
C TYR A 44 -6.85 -8.33 3.10
N LYS A 45 -7.94 -9.10 3.01
CA LYS A 45 -8.06 -10.20 2.03
C LYS A 45 -7.86 -9.74 0.59
N THR A 46 -8.37 -8.55 0.27
CA THR A 46 -8.18 -7.95 -1.06
C THR A 46 -6.72 -7.59 -1.30
N ALA A 47 -6.06 -6.95 -0.33
CA ALA A 47 -4.64 -6.62 -0.42
C ALA A 47 -3.77 -7.88 -0.56
N ASP A 48 -4.07 -8.93 0.21
CA ASP A 48 -3.32 -10.19 0.20
C ASP A 48 -3.47 -10.93 -1.13
N ALA A 49 -4.67 -10.95 -1.72
CA ALA A 49 -4.89 -11.51 -3.05
C ALA A 49 -4.04 -10.80 -4.12
N VAL A 50 -3.97 -9.47 -4.07
CA VAL A 50 -3.14 -8.67 -4.98
C VAL A 50 -1.65 -8.95 -4.74
N LEU A 51 -1.20 -8.99 -3.48
CA LEU A 51 0.19 -9.34 -3.14
C LEU A 51 0.57 -10.70 -3.73
N ASN A 52 -0.24 -11.72 -3.52
CA ASN A 52 0.00 -13.08 -4.02
C ASN A 52 0.05 -13.13 -5.56
N GLN A 53 -0.77 -12.34 -6.25
CA GLN A 53 -0.69 -12.21 -7.70
C GLN A 53 0.66 -11.62 -8.15
N ILE A 54 1.08 -10.50 -7.55
CA ILE A 54 2.36 -9.85 -7.90
C ILE A 54 3.55 -10.72 -7.53
N TYR A 55 3.50 -11.41 -6.39
CA TYR A 55 4.53 -12.37 -5.98
C TYR A 55 4.72 -13.47 -7.03
N ARG A 56 3.63 -14.07 -7.53
CA ARG A 56 3.71 -15.09 -8.59
C ARG A 56 4.27 -14.54 -9.90
N GLN A 57 3.94 -13.29 -10.25
CA GLN A 57 4.52 -12.63 -11.42
C GLN A 57 6.03 -12.46 -11.28
N LEU A 58 6.51 -11.99 -10.12
CA LEU A 58 7.94 -11.85 -9.87
C LEU A 58 8.64 -13.22 -9.91
N VAL A 59 8.10 -14.24 -9.21
CA VAL A 59 8.67 -15.60 -9.19
C VAL A 59 8.84 -16.19 -10.59
N ALA A 60 7.94 -15.89 -11.53
CA ALA A 60 8.03 -16.38 -12.90
C ALA A 60 9.22 -15.78 -13.70
N MET A 61 9.84 -14.72 -13.20
CA MET A 61 10.99 -14.04 -13.84
C MET A 61 12.34 -14.48 -13.25
N LEU A 62 12.33 -15.29 -12.19
CA LEU A 62 13.52 -15.61 -11.40
C LEU A 62 14.09 -16.98 -11.76
N ASP A 63 15.41 -17.13 -11.61
CA ASP A 63 16.03 -18.46 -11.53
C ASP A 63 15.80 -19.13 -10.17
N ASP A 64 16.33 -20.34 -9.97
CA ASP A 64 16.06 -21.10 -8.75
C ASP A 64 16.77 -20.57 -7.50
N GLU A 65 17.94 -19.93 -7.66
CA GLU A 65 18.64 -19.30 -6.56
C GLU A 65 17.88 -18.05 -6.09
N GLU A 66 17.48 -17.20 -7.03
CA GLU A 66 16.70 -15.99 -6.74
C GLU A 66 15.32 -16.32 -6.16
N LYS A 67 14.65 -17.40 -6.61
CA LYS A 67 13.40 -17.89 -6.01
C LYS A 67 13.58 -18.27 -4.54
N ALA A 68 14.68 -18.94 -4.20
CA ALA A 68 14.96 -19.33 -2.83
C ALA A 68 15.16 -18.09 -1.94
N GLN A 69 15.93 -17.12 -2.41
CA GLN A 69 16.15 -15.84 -1.72
C GLN A 69 14.84 -15.06 -1.53
N LEU A 70 14.02 -14.92 -2.58
CA LEU A 70 12.74 -14.22 -2.48
C LEU A 70 11.79 -14.92 -1.50
N LYS A 71 11.75 -16.26 -1.52
CA LYS A 71 10.91 -17.05 -0.59
C LYS A 71 11.32 -16.83 0.87
N GLU A 72 12.61 -16.81 1.15
CA GLU A 72 13.14 -16.52 2.49
C GLU A 72 12.75 -15.10 2.93
N ALA A 73 13.01 -14.10 2.09
CA ALA A 73 12.64 -12.70 2.35
C ALA A 73 11.14 -12.54 2.58
N GLN A 74 10.29 -13.21 1.79
CA GLN A 74 8.84 -13.15 1.93
C GLN A 74 8.36 -13.83 3.22
N THR A 75 9.00 -14.92 3.63
CA THR A 75 8.70 -15.62 4.89
C THR A 75 9.05 -14.75 6.11
N ALA A 76 10.23 -14.11 6.09
CA ALA A 76 10.64 -13.17 7.13
C ALA A 76 9.70 -11.96 7.18
N TRP A 77 9.28 -11.44 6.02
CA TRP A 77 8.32 -10.34 5.94
C TRP A 77 6.95 -10.71 6.53
N LEU A 78 6.43 -11.92 6.27
CA LEU A 78 5.18 -12.39 6.89
C LEU A 78 5.28 -12.38 8.42
N ARG A 79 6.41 -12.87 8.96
CA ARG A 79 6.65 -12.86 10.40
C ARG A 79 6.68 -11.43 10.97
N TYR A 80 7.37 -10.51 10.28
CA TYR A 80 7.37 -9.09 10.64
C TYR A 80 5.98 -8.49 10.62
N ARG A 81 5.21 -8.71 9.54
CA ARG A 81 3.85 -8.18 9.36
C ARG A 81 2.96 -8.57 10.55
N ASP A 82 2.95 -9.86 10.87
CA ASP A 82 2.07 -10.39 11.91
C ASP A 82 2.47 -9.84 13.29
N LEU A 83 3.77 -9.84 13.62
CA LEU A 83 4.28 -9.23 14.86
C LEU A 83 3.95 -7.75 14.99
N ASN A 84 4.20 -7.00 13.92
CA ASN A 84 3.99 -5.57 13.91
C ASN A 84 2.50 -5.24 14.06
N CYS A 85 1.63 -5.95 13.34
CA CYS A 85 0.20 -5.67 13.39
C CYS A 85 -0.46 -6.12 14.69
N ASP A 86 0.03 -7.19 15.33
CA ASP A 86 -0.35 -7.52 16.71
C ASP A 86 0.05 -6.40 17.67
N PHE A 87 1.29 -5.91 17.59
CA PHE A 87 1.78 -4.81 18.43
C PHE A 87 0.97 -3.52 18.24
N VAL A 88 0.71 -3.12 16.98
CA VAL A 88 -0.10 -1.93 16.66
C VAL A 88 -1.51 -2.03 17.25
N ALA A 89 -2.15 -3.21 17.14
CA ALA A 89 -3.50 -3.43 17.62
C ALA A 89 -3.58 -3.57 19.15
N ASP A 90 -2.51 -3.99 19.82
CA ASP A 90 -2.49 -4.23 21.27
C ASP A 90 -2.66 -2.97 22.12
N GLN A 91 -2.47 -1.79 21.55
CA GLN A 91 -2.89 -0.52 22.17
C GLN A 91 -4.39 -0.48 22.52
N TYR A 92 -5.19 -1.32 21.86
CA TYR A 92 -6.64 -1.41 22.02
C TYR A 92 -7.08 -2.75 22.64
N LYS A 93 -6.18 -3.45 23.35
CA LYS A 93 -6.45 -4.76 23.95
C LYS A 93 -7.71 -4.74 24.82
N GLY A 94 -8.60 -5.71 24.57
CA GLY A 94 -9.91 -5.82 25.25
C GLY A 94 -11.02 -4.94 24.66
N GLY A 95 -10.69 -4.00 23.77
CA GLY A 95 -11.67 -3.15 23.08
C GLY A 95 -12.22 -3.78 21.80
N THR A 96 -13.46 -3.45 21.46
CA THR A 96 -14.15 -3.93 20.24
C THR A 96 -13.54 -3.40 18.94
N ILE A 97 -12.73 -2.35 19.02
CA ILE A 97 -12.01 -1.73 17.90
C ILE A 97 -10.71 -2.47 17.53
N ARG A 98 -10.12 -3.26 18.44
CA ARG A 98 -8.85 -3.98 18.19
C ARG A 98 -8.86 -4.77 16.86
N PRO A 99 -9.89 -5.57 16.53
CA PRO A 99 -9.89 -6.36 15.29
C PRO A 99 -9.85 -5.48 14.03
N MET A 100 -10.54 -4.33 14.03
CA MET A 100 -10.47 -3.36 12.94
C MET A 100 -9.04 -2.83 12.76
N ILE A 101 -8.40 -2.36 13.85
CA ILE A 101 -7.03 -1.82 13.79
C ILE A 101 -6.04 -2.88 13.29
N HIS A 102 -6.18 -4.12 13.78
CA HIS A 102 -5.36 -5.23 13.30
C HIS A 102 -5.54 -5.49 11.80
N GLY A 103 -6.79 -5.56 11.33
CA GLY A 103 -7.12 -5.78 9.91
C GLY A 103 -6.61 -4.65 9.00
N LEU A 104 -6.75 -3.40 9.41
CA LEU A 104 -6.25 -2.23 8.68
C LEU A 104 -4.71 -2.25 8.59
N CYS A 105 -4.02 -2.54 9.69
CA CYS A 105 -2.56 -2.69 9.67
C CYS A 105 -2.12 -3.78 8.69
N LEU A 106 -2.75 -4.95 8.73
CA LEU A 106 -2.44 -6.05 7.82
C LEU A 106 -2.63 -5.62 6.36
N ALA A 107 -3.72 -4.91 6.05
CA ALA A 107 -3.98 -4.41 4.71
C ALA A 107 -2.88 -3.44 4.25
N ASP A 108 -2.50 -2.46 5.07
CA ASP A 108 -1.54 -1.42 4.69
C ASP A 108 -0.12 -1.95 4.53
N VAL A 109 0.36 -2.77 5.46
CA VAL A 109 1.68 -3.42 5.34
C VAL A 109 1.74 -4.30 4.09
N THR A 110 0.63 -4.99 3.76
CA THR A 110 0.52 -5.83 2.56
C THR A 110 0.52 -5.01 1.26
N LYS A 111 -0.14 -3.85 1.23
CA LYS A 111 -0.10 -2.92 0.08
C LYS A 111 1.32 -2.39 -0.14
N ASN A 112 2.03 -2.03 0.92
CA ASN A 112 3.42 -1.55 0.84
C ASN A 112 4.34 -2.63 0.24
N ARG A 113 4.25 -3.86 0.76
CA ARG A 113 5.00 -4.98 0.19
C ARG A 113 4.68 -5.23 -1.28
N THR A 114 3.41 -5.13 -1.64
CA THR A 114 2.99 -5.23 -3.05
C THR A 114 3.68 -4.18 -3.92
N ALA A 115 3.81 -2.95 -3.45
CA ALA A 115 4.51 -1.89 -4.17
C ALA A 115 6.01 -2.18 -4.32
N GLU A 116 6.67 -2.68 -3.27
CA GLU A 116 8.06 -3.14 -3.33
C GLU A 116 8.27 -4.22 -4.39
N LEU A 117 7.42 -5.26 -4.40
CA LEU A 117 7.52 -6.34 -5.39
C LEU A 117 7.27 -5.84 -6.83
N ARG A 118 6.36 -4.88 -7.02
CA ARG A 118 6.15 -4.23 -8.33
C ARG A 118 7.38 -3.46 -8.79
N ASN A 119 8.06 -2.76 -7.89
CA ASN A 119 9.30 -2.06 -8.24
C ASN A 119 10.38 -3.06 -8.65
N GLN A 120 10.52 -4.17 -7.93
CA GLN A 120 11.47 -5.23 -8.31
C GLN A 120 11.17 -5.83 -9.70
N ILE A 121 9.89 -6.02 -10.05
CA ILE A 121 9.49 -6.42 -11.41
C ILE A 121 9.89 -5.35 -12.44
N LYS A 122 9.64 -4.07 -12.12
CA LYS A 122 9.96 -2.95 -13.02
C LYS A 122 11.47 -2.83 -13.27
N ASP A 123 12.28 -3.02 -12.24
CA ASP A 123 13.75 -2.89 -12.34
C ASP A 123 14.37 -4.03 -13.16
N ARG A 124 13.73 -5.21 -13.18
CA ARG A 124 14.15 -6.36 -13.99
C ARG A 124 13.75 -6.29 -15.46
N ASN A 125 12.76 -5.47 -15.80
CA ASN A 125 12.28 -5.28 -17.18
C ASN A 125 12.98 -4.12 -17.91
N GLN A 126 13.94 -3.45 -17.26
CA GLN A 126 14.77 -2.39 -17.84
C GLN A 126 16.07 -3.01 -18.37
#